data_AF-A0A6I3BBF5-F1
#
_entry.id   AF-A0A6I3BBF5-F1
#
_cell.length_a   1.000
_cell.length_b   1.000
_cell.length_c   1.000
_cell.angle_alpha   90.00
_cell.angle_beta   90.00
_cell.angle_gamma   90.00
#
_symmetry.space_group_name_H-M   'P 1'
#
loop_
_entity.id
_entity.type
_entity.pdbx_description
1 polymer ?
#
loop_
_entity_poly.entity_id
_entity_poly.type
_entity_poly.pdbx_seq_one_letter_code
_entity_poly.pdbx_strand_id
1 'polypeptide(L)'
;TRSLVRTALRLRPDRLIIGEVRGAETLDMLAAMNTGHSGSMSTIHANSSRDAVRRVESLVLQHAANWSRDVVQDHVCSSINAIVHVARHLNGARSVEEILLLDGDRNFFLVQHGQIISEPSV
;
A
#
# COMPACT_ATOMS: atom_id res chain seq x y z
N THR A 1 -7.00 13.25 8.88
CA THR A 1 -6.05 12.99 7.78
C THR A 1 -6.65 13.19 6.40
N ARG A 2 -7.80 12.59 6.10
CA ARG A 2 -8.48 12.69 4.80
C ARG A 2 -8.60 14.11 4.21
N SER A 3 -9.06 15.08 4.99
CA SER A 3 -9.18 16.48 4.56
C SER A 3 -7.82 17.10 4.19
N LEU A 4 -6.75 16.75 4.91
CA LEU A 4 -5.40 17.21 4.63
C LEU A 4 -4.87 16.63 3.31
N VAL A 5 -5.13 15.35 3.03
CA VAL A 5 -4.79 14.73 1.74
C VAL A 5 -5.44 15.49 0.58
N ARG A 6 -6.75 15.77 0.70
CA ARG A 6 -7.50 16.53 -0.33
C ARG A 6 -7.01 17.96 -0.47
N THR A 7 -6.64 18.62 0.62
CA THR A 7 -6.04 19.96 0.57
C THR A 7 -4.66 19.92 -0.09
N ALA A 8 -3.82 18.95 0.27
CA ALA A 8 -2.48 18.79 -0.29
C ALA A 8 -2.52 18.65 -1.81
N LEU A 9 -3.47 17.87 -2.35
CA LEU A 9 -3.67 17.72 -3.80
C LEU A 9 -3.94 19.03 -4.54
N ARG A 10 -4.48 20.05 -3.86
CA ARG A 10 -4.70 21.39 -4.46
C ARG A 10 -3.44 22.26 -4.45
N LEU A 11 -2.40 21.84 -3.75
CA LEU A 11 -1.11 22.53 -3.70
C LEU A 11 -0.15 22.05 -4.79
N ARG A 12 -0.63 21.22 -5.73
CA ARG A 12 0.15 20.63 -6.84
C ARG A 12 1.45 19.95 -6.35
N PRO A 13 1.35 18.99 -5.42
CA PRO A 13 2.52 18.28 -4.94
C PRO A 13 3.03 17.32 -6.01
N ASP A 14 4.34 17.08 -6.06
CA ASP A 14 4.88 15.97 -6.88
C ASP A 14 4.61 14.62 -6.22
N ARG A 15 4.60 14.58 -4.88
CA ARG A 15 4.42 13.37 -4.06
C ARG A 15 3.67 13.68 -2.77
N LEU A 16 2.90 12.71 -2.30
CA LEU A 16 2.26 12.72 -0.99
C LEU A 16 2.99 11.77 -0.03
N ILE A 17 3.41 12.30 1.11
CA ILE A 17 3.95 11.51 2.22
C ILE A 17 2.90 11.53 3.33
N ILE A 18 2.22 10.42 3.53
CA ILE A 18 1.20 10.27 4.57
C ILE A 18 1.84 9.48 5.71
N GLY A 19 1.83 10.01 6.92
CA GLY A 19 2.50 9.34 8.05
C GLY A 19 1.99 7.92 8.26
N GLU A 20 0.67 7.76 8.34
CA GLU A 20 0.00 6.47 8.48
C GLU A 20 -1.42 6.54 7.92
N VAL A 21 -1.91 5.45 7.32
CA VAL A 21 -3.32 5.29 6.94
C VAL A 21 -4.04 4.33 7.90
N ARG A 22 -5.24 4.74 8.34
CA ARG A 22 -6.09 4.03 9.31
C ARG A 22 -7.55 3.96 8.91
N GLY A 23 -7.99 4.73 7.90
CA GLY A 23 -9.40 4.84 7.53
C GLY A 23 -9.62 5.37 6.11
N ALA A 24 -10.63 6.23 5.97
CA ALA A 24 -11.10 6.75 4.68
C ALA A 24 -10.04 7.45 3.83
N GLU A 25 -8.97 8.00 4.44
CA GLU A 25 -7.85 8.59 3.70
C GLU A 25 -7.15 7.61 2.76
N THR A 26 -7.27 6.29 2.99
CA THR A 26 -6.71 5.27 2.10
C THR A 26 -7.25 5.40 0.68
N LEU A 27 -8.54 5.73 0.50
CA LEU A 27 -9.13 5.94 -0.82
C LEU A 27 -8.52 7.14 -1.54
N ASP A 28 -8.42 8.28 -0.85
CA ASP A 28 -7.83 9.50 -1.43
C ASP A 28 -6.32 9.31 -1.70
N MET A 29 -5.63 8.54 -0.85
CA MET A 29 -4.23 8.17 -1.05
C MET A 29 -4.05 7.33 -2.31
N LEU A 30 -4.78 6.21 -2.45
CA LEU A 30 -4.65 5.31 -3.61
C LEU A 30 -5.03 6.03 -4.90
N ALA A 31 -6.11 6.82 -4.88
CA ALA A 31 -6.49 7.66 -6.01
C ALA A 31 -5.37 8.62 -6.41
N ALA A 32 -4.72 9.29 -5.45
CA ALA A 32 -3.60 10.19 -5.74
C ALA A 32 -2.38 9.44 -6.33
N MET A 33 -2.03 8.28 -5.76
CA MET A 33 -0.93 7.43 -6.22
C MET A 33 -1.12 6.98 -7.66
N ASN A 34 -2.37 6.70 -8.07
CA ASN A 34 -2.71 6.31 -9.43
C ASN A 34 -2.87 7.50 -10.41
N THR A 35 -2.97 8.75 -9.92
CA THR A 35 -3.27 9.95 -10.74
C THR A 35 -2.14 10.99 -10.72
N GLY A 36 -0.91 10.55 -11.03
CA GLY A 36 0.20 11.47 -11.31
C GLY A 36 1.02 11.92 -10.11
N HIS A 37 0.83 11.29 -8.93
CA HIS A 37 1.65 11.51 -7.73
C HIS A 37 2.56 10.31 -7.45
N SER A 38 3.24 9.80 -8.49
CA SER A 38 4.08 8.62 -8.42
C SER A 38 5.25 8.81 -7.45
N GLY A 39 5.53 7.79 -6.63
CA GLY A 39 6.53 7.85 -5.56
C GLY A 39 6.00 8.40 -4.23
N SER A 40 4.70 8.64 -4.12
CA SER A 40 4.03 8.84 -2.83
C SER A 40 4.19 7.60 -1.93
N MET A 41 4.12 7.80 -0.61
CA MET A 41 4.27 6.70 0.35
C MET A 41 3.44 6.91 1.61
N SER A 42 3.13 5.80 2.29
CA SER A 42 2.52 5.80 3.61
C SER A 42 2.98 4.60 4.43
N THR A 43 2.72 4.63 5.73
CA THR A 43 2.83 3.45 6.59
C THR A 43 1.45 2.89 6.95
N ILE A 44 1.43 1.60 7.30
CA ILE A 44 0.27 0.90 7.84
C ILE A 44 0.77 -0.22 8.76
N HIS A 45 0.07 -0.48 9.87
CA HIS A 45 0.38 -1.61 10.74
C HIS A 45 -0.08 -2.92 10.12
N ALA A 46 0.84 -3.87 9.95
CA ALA A 46 0.57 -5.22 9.47
C ALA A 46 1.64 -6.19 9.99
N ASN A 47 1.33 -7.49 10.02
CA ASN A 47 2.29 -8.53 10.46
C ASN A 47 3.12 -9.13 9.31
N SER A 48 2.79 -8.76 8.07
CA SER A 48 3.50 -9.10 6.86
C SER A 48 3.11 -8.11 5.75
N SER A 49 3.89 -8.07 4.68
CA SER A 49 3.60 -7.36 3.44
C SER A 49 2.28 -7.81 2.80
N ARG A 50 1.97 -9.12 2.80
CA ARG A 50 0.68 -9.63 2.31
C ARG A 50 -0.48 -9.22 3.24
N ASP A 51 -0.26 -9.21 4.55
CA ASP A 51 -1.25 -8.70 5.52
C ASP A 51 -1.49 -7.18 5.31
N ALA A 52 -0.45 -6.43 4.95
CA ALA A 52 -0.60 -5.01 4.60
C ALA A 52 -1.50 -4.81 3.38
N VAL A 53 -1.35 -5.62 2.30
CA VAL A 53 -2.28 -5.59 1.14
C VAL A 53 -3.71 -5.82 1.60
N ARG A 54 -3.97 -6.91 2.33
CA ARG A 54 -5.31 -7.26 2.83
C ARG A 54 -5.90 -6.15 3.70
N ARG A 55 -5.06 -5.48 4.49
CA ARG A 55 -5.49 -4.39 5.36
C ARG A 55 -5.84 -3.13 4.58
N VAL A 56 -5.05 -2.79 3.56
CA VAL A 56 -5.39 -1.71 2.62
C VAL A 56 -6.71 -2.02 1.91
N GLU A 57 -6.88 -3.22 1.35
CA GLU A 57 -8.13 -3.65 0.73
C GLU A 57 -9.32 -3.56 1.70
N SER A 58 -9.13 -3.97 2.95
CA SER A 58 -10.17 -3.89 3.99
C SER A 58 -10.56 -2.45 4.30
N LEU A 59 -9.58 -1.54 4.41
CA LEU A 59 -9.84 -0.11 4.60
C LEU A 59 -10.59 0.48 3.41
N VAL A 60 -10.27 0.07 2.19
CA VAL A 60 -10.99 0.50 0.99
C VAL A 60 -12.43 -0.02 1.01
N LEU A 61 -12.66 -1.32 1.24
CA LEU A 61 -14.00 -1.92 1.30
C LEU A 61 -14.90 -1.26 2.35
N GLN A 62 -14.36 -0.90 3.51
CA GLN A 62 -15.10 -0.20 4.56
C GLN A 62 -15.60 1.19 4.14
N HIS A 63 -14.95 1.83 3.17
CA HIS A 63 -15.22 3.21 2.78
C HIS A 63 -15.70 3.35 1.32
N ALA A 64 -15.71 2.25 0.55
CA ALA A 64 -16.22 2.15 -0.82
C ALA A 64 -17.27 1.02 -0.91
N ALA A 65 -18.41 1.21 -0.25
CA ALA A 65 -19.45 0.19 -0.07
C ALA A 65 -20.05 -0.37 -1.37
N ASN A 66 -19.87 0.31 -2.50
CA ASN A 66 -20.37 -0.09 -3.81
C ASN A 66 -19.31 -0.79 -4.68
N TRP A 67 -18.08 -0.97 -4.20
CA TRP A 67 -17.03 -1.64 -4.96
C TRP A 67 -17.04 -3.14 -4.67
N SER A 68 -16.92 -3.96 -5.73
CA SER A 68 -16.69 -5.39 -5.57
C SER A 68 -15.28 -5.65 -5.05
N ARG A 69 -15.03 -6.85 -4.51
CA ARG A 69 -13.69 -7.28 -4.09
C ARG A 69 -12.69 -7.19 -5.25
N ASP A 70 -13.10 -7.58 -6.45
CA ASP A 70 -12.23 -7.52 -7.63
C ASP A 70 -11.82 -6.09 -7.97
N VAL A 71 -12.76 -5.15 -7.97
CA VAL A 71 -12.47 -3.73 -8.21
C VAL A 71 -11.51 -3.17 -7.16
N VAL A 72 -11.67 -3.57 -5.90
CA VAL A 72 -10.74 -3.16 -4.83
C VAL A 72 -9.34 -3.72 -5.07
N GLN A 73 -9.23 -5.00 -5.45
CA GLN A 73 -7.93 -5.62 -5.74
C GLN A 73 -7.24 -4.94 -6.92
N ASP A 74 -7.96 -4.69 -8.01
CA ASP A 74 -7.42 -3.97 -9.17
C ASP A 74 -6.95 -2.56 -8.79
N HIS A 75 -7.76 -1.85 -7.99
CA HIS A 75 -7.41 -0.50 -7.57
C HIS A 75 -6.18 -0.48 -6.66
N VAL A 76 -6.04 -1.43 -5.73
CA VAL A 76 -4.87 -1.53 -4.86
C VAL A 76 -3.61 -1.92 -5.64
N CYS A 77 -3.70 -2.93 -6.51
CA CYS A 77 -2.55 -3.42 -7.29
C CYS A 77 -2.06 -2.39 -8.32
N SER A 78 -2.96 -1.62 -8.92
CA SER A 78 -2.58 -0.52 -9.82
C SER A 78 -1.99 0.70 -9.11
N SER A 79 -2.29 0.89 -7.81
CA SER A 79 -1.86 2.08 -7.06
C SER A 79 -0.58 1.90 -6.27
N ILE A 80 -0.27 0.67 -5.81
CA ILE A 80 0.88 0.39 -4.95
C ILE A 80 1.89 -0.44 -5.73
N ASN A 81 3.13 0.05 -5.85
CA ASN A 81 4.19 -0.71 -6.55
C ASN A 81 4.98 -1.63 -5.63
N ALA A 82 5.16 -1.24 -4.36
CA ALA A 82 5.95 -1.99 -3.41
C ALA A 82 5.45 -1.79 -1.97
N ILE A 83 5.58 -2.84 -1.16
CA ILE A 83 5.36 -2.82 0.28
C ILE A 83 6.63 -3.33 0.94
N VAL A 84 7.20 -2.51 1.83
CA VAL A 84 8.37 -2.88 2.64
C VAL A 84 7.91 -3.18 4.05
N HIS A 85 7.99 -4.44 4.45
CA HIS A 85 7.65 -4.86 5.80
C HIS A 85 8.88 -4.79 6.71
N VAL A 86 8.78 -3.99 7.76
CA VAL A 86 9.83 -3.81 8.77
C VAL A 86 9.37 -4.44 10.08
N ALA A 87 10.15 -5.39 10.59
CA ALA A 87 9.89 -6.01 11.90
C ALA A 87 10.86 -5.50 12.96
N ARG A 88 10.45 -5.64 14.22
CA ARG A 88 11.31 -5.45 15.39
C ARG A 88 11.57 -6.81 16.03
N HIS A 89 12.84 -7.18 16.10
CA HIS A 89 13.31 -8.41 16.72
C HIS A 89 13.23 -8.35 18.24
N LEU A 90 13.27 -9.52 18.90
CA LEU A 90 13.26 -9.64 20.35
C LEU A 90 14.42 -8.88 21.03
N ASN A 91 15.56 -8.77 20.34
CA ASN A 91 16.72 -8.00 20.79
C ASN A 91 16.58 -6.49 20.58
N GLY A 92 15.44 -6.01 20.07
CA GLY A 92 15.17 -4.61 19.78
C GLY A 92 15.67 -4.10 18.42
N ALA A 93 16.45 -4.90 17.68
CA ALA A 93 16.89 -4.56 16.33
C ALA A 93 15.70 -4.46 15.36
N ARG A 94 15.85 -3.69 14.30
CA ARG A 94 14.87 -3.59 13.21
C ARG A 94 15.52 -3.98 11.89
N SER A 95 14.78 -4.72 11.08
CA SER A 95 15.19 -5.11 9.74
C SER A 95 13.99 -5.14 8.81
N VAL A 96 14.29 -5.00 7.52
CA VAL A 96 13.34 -5.33 6.46
C VAL A 96 13.30 -6.86 6.39
N GLU A 97 12.16 -7.45 6.76
CA GLU A 97 11.97 -8.90 6.68
C GLU A 97 11.56 -9.32 5.27
N GLU A 98 10.73 -8.50 4.62
CA GLU A 98 10.24 -8.79 3.28
C GLU A 98 9.87 -7.53 2.51
N ILE A 99 10.04 -7.61 1.19
CA ILE A 99 9.57 -6.62 0.23
C ILE A 99 8.63 -7.34 -0.72
N LEU A 100 7.38 -6.89 -0.79
CA LEU A 100 6.40 -7.36 -1.76
C LEU A 100 6.34 -6.34 -2.89
N LEU A 101 6.69 -6.76 -4.09
CA LEU A 101 6.45 -5.99 -5.31
C LEU A 101 5.11 -6.42 -5.89
N LEU A 102 4.31 -5.45 -6.28
CA LEU A 102 3.03 -5.68 -6.94
C LEU A 102 3.18 -5.23 -8.38
N ASP A 103 2.73 -6.05 -9.33
CA ASP A 103 2.44 -5.55 -10.66
C ASP A 103 0.96 -5.16 -10.78
N GLY A 104 0.65 -4.34 -11.78
CA GLY A 104 -0.73 -3.89 -12.02
C GLY A 104 -1.71 -5.01 -12.35
N ASP A 105 -1.21 -6.22 -12.62
CA ASP A 105 -1.96 -7.40 -13.04
C ASP A 105 -2.20 -8.39 -11.87
N ARG A 106 -2.18 -7.87 -10.64
CA ARG A 106 -2.37 -8.62 -9.38
C ARG A 106 -1.30 -9.69 -9.11
N ASN A 107 -0.16 -9.63 -9.78
CA ASN A 107 0.94 -10.51 -9.45
C ASN A 107 1.79 -9.92 -8.33
N PHE A 108 2.36 -10.82 -7.54
CA PHE A 108 3.16 -10.46 -6.38
C PHE A 108 4.52 -11.16 -6.44
N PHE A 109 5.58 -10.38 -6.33
CA PHE A 109 6.94 -10.89 -6.20
C PHE A 109 7.42 -10.63 -4.77
N LEU A 110 7.63 -11.70 -4.01
CA LEU A 110 8.13 -11.60 -2.64
C LEU A 110 9.65 -11.67 -2.66
N VAL A 111 10.29 -10.67 -2.07
CA VAL A 111 11.74 -10.65 -1.85
C VAL A 111 12.02 -10.76 -0.36
N GLN A 112 12.83 -11.73 0.05
CA GLN A 112 13.40 -11.79 1.41
C GLN A 112 14.90 -12.10 1.31
N HIS A 113 15.70 -11.56 2.22
CA HIS A 113 17.15 -11.75 2.24
C HIS A 113 17.86 -11.47 0.89
N GLY A 114 17.33 -10.54 0.09
CA GLY A 114 17.88 -10.17 -1.22
C GLY A 114 17.57 -11.16 -2.36
N GLN A 115 16.71 -12.15 -2.14
CA GLN A 115 16.29 -13.12 -3.15
C GLN A 115 14.78 -13.07 -3.39
N ILE A 116 14.35 -13.29 -4.64
CA ILE A 116 12.94 -13.49 -4.98
C ILE A 116 12.55 -14.92 -4.57
N ILE A 117 11.49 -15.06 -3.76
CA ILE A 117 11.08 -16.33 -3.12
C ILE A 117 9.77 -16.86 -3.69
N SER A 118 8.93 -16.00 -4.27
CA SER A 118 7.73 -16.42 -4.99
C SER A 118 7.54 -15.62 -6.28
N GLU A 119 7.36 -16.34 -7.38
CA GLU A 119 6.85 -15.83 -8.66
C GLU A 119 5.31 -15.76 -8.65
N PRO A 120 4.68 -15.07 -9.62
CA PRO A 120 3.24 -14.88 -9.70
C PRO A 120 2.48 -16.20 -9.54
N SER A 121 1.36 -16.16 -8.82
CA SER A 121 0.40 -17.27 -8.87
C SER A 121 -0.23 -17.24 -10.27
N VAL A 122 0.17 -18.20 -11.12
CA VAL A 122 -0.44 -18.46 -12.44
C VAL A 122 -1.94 -18.70 -12.30
#